data_AF-A0A3N1H0C7-F1
#
_entry.id   AF-A0A3N1H0C7-F1
#
_cell.length_a   1.000
_cell.length_b   1.000
_cell.length_c   1.000
_cell.angle_alpha   90.00
_cell.angle_beta   90.00
_cell.angle_gamma   90.00
#
_symmetry.space_group_name_H-M   'P 1'
#
loop_
_entity.id
_entity.type
_entity.pdbx_description
1 polymer ?
#
loop_
_entity_poly.entity_id
_entity_poly.type
_entity_poly.pdbx_seq_one_letter_code
_entity_poly.pdbx_strand_id
1 'polypeptide(L)'
;MRVHRGIVATVAVVAASMAVTVPAEAAAPLFQLPFPCGQTWRGDSDGSSAHESWEIDFNRGSGADDLGDPVVAAAAGTVRTAAHQGSANGYGNLVKIEHAGGYFTYYAHLNTMAVREGQSVARGATIGSVGDTSKPGNDISPHLHYEVRLGSGYPDNIQPAYFDGVRFGYPDQALTSRNCGGGVAGTAFIYGTTSDGRLTYTTVNAATGDRTHGAVVSGASLGFAPKAMATVNFNTILVTSPAGQLYRVDVITNNTSLTFAAPVPLGGGWTHDLLAYDGRGSLYGIADGAMRRYTVSGAKPGAGDITSDGLIDTGFTLKTLTATGQDWLLGTTSGGELLSYRIRGAGDWTRYELRSSTWQVFGHLLSAGGGVYFGHNAEGGLLRYADANPYDGSGADLRGPDTVDAQGWTQVLLSAQPGTVA
;
A
#
# COMPACT_ATOMS: atom_id res chain seq x y z
N MET A 1 -34.10 -65.46 -45.53
CA MET A 1 -32.68 -65.19 -45.22
C MET A 1 -32.55 -63.78 -44.67
N ARG A 2 -32.28 -63.65 -43.36
CA ARG A 2 -31.95 -62.39 -42.69
C ARG A 2 -30.43 -62.22 -42.73
N VAL A 3 -29.92 -61.10 -43.21
CA VAL A 3 -28.50 -60.71 -43.01
C VAL A 3 -28.47 -59.27 -42.46
N HIS A 4 -27.63 -59.11 -41.45
CA HIS A 4 -27.63 -58.02 -40.47
C HIS A 4 -27.03 -56.72 -41.01
N ARG A 5 -27.60 -55.58 -40.61
CA ARG A 5 -26.99 -54.26 -40.72
C ARG A 5 -25.97 -54.10 -39.58
N GLY A 6 -24.68 -53.98 -39.91
CA GLY A 6 -23.63 -53.61 -38.97
C GLY A 6 -23.63 -52.09 -38.73
N ILE A 7 -23.77 -51.69 -37.47
CA ILE A 7 -23.60 -50.30 -37.01
C ILE A 7 -22.11 -50.11 -36.70
N VAL A 8 -21.47 -49.14 -37.36
CA VAL A 8 -20.12 -48.68 -37.01
C VAL A 8 -20.26 -47.62 -35.93
N ALA A 9 -19.76 -47.91 -34.72
CA ALA A 9 -19.71 -46.96 -33.62
C ALA A 9 -18.37 -46.19 -33.67
N THR A 10 -18.44 -44.89 -33.90
CA THR A 10 -17.30 -43.98 -33.83
C THR A 10 -16.98 -43.69 -32.36
N VAL A 11 -15.82 -44.14 -31.88
CA VAL A 11 -15.34 -43.84 -30.52
C VAL A 11 -14.68 -42.46 -30.54
N ALA A 12 -15.30 -41.46 -29.92
CA ALA A 12 -14.68 -40.17 -29.65
C ALA A 12 -13.74 -40.30 -28.44
N VAL A 13 -12.43 -40.16 -28.67
CA VAL A 13 -11.44 -40.07 -27.59
C VAL A 13 -11.47 -38.63 -27.07
N VAL A 14 -12.07 -38.42 -25.90
CA VAL A 14 -11.98 -37.15 -25.17
C VAL A 14 -10.64 -37.13 -24.45
N ALA A 15 -9.68 -36.36 -24.96
CA ALA A 15 -8.46 -36.04 -24.25
C ALA A 15 -8.80 -35.04 -23.13
N ALA A 16 -8.96 -35.53 -21.90
CA ALA A 16 -9.06 -34.69 -20.73
C ALA A 16 -7.65 -34.13 -20.42
N SER A 17 -7.39 -32.90 -20.85
CA SER A 17 -6.24 -32.13 -20.38
C SER A 17 -6.44 -31.82 -18.89
N MET A 18 -5.77 -32.57 -18.01
CA MET A 18 -5.68 -32.19 -16.61
C MET A 18 -4.80 -30.94 -16.53
N ALA A 19 -5.44 -29.78 -16.39
CA ALA A 19 -4.75 -28.56 -15.99
C ALA A 19 -4.23 -28.78 -14.57
N VAL A 20 -2.93 -29.01 -14.45
CA VAL A 20 -2.24 -28.89 -13.17
C VAL A 20 -2.30 -27.42 -12.81
N THR A 21 -3.19 -27.07 -11.90
CA THR A 21 -3.21 -25.73 -11.28
C THR A 21 -1.97 -25.64 -10.41
N VAL A 22 -0.93 -25.00 -10.92
CA VAL A 22 0.18 -24.52 -10.08
C VAL A 22 -0.42 -23.42 -9.20
N PRO A 23 -0.38 -23.51 -7.85
CA PRO A 23 -0.85 -22.41 -7.03
C PRO A 23 -0.04 -21.17 -7.40
N ALA A 24 -0.74 -20.07 -7.67
CA ALA A 24 -0.10 -18.77 -7.84
C ALA A 24 0.76 -18.51 -6.60
N GLU A 25 2.05 -18.27 -6.80
CA GLU A 25 2.94 -17.80 -5.73
C GLU A 25 2.32 -16.52 -5.17
N ALA A 26 1.68 -16.63 -4.00
CA ALA A 26 0.97 -15.51 -3.43
C ALA A 26 2.00 -14.44 -3.06
N ALA A 27 1.69 -13.18 -3.41
CA ALA A 27 2.57 -12.06 -3.13
C ALA A 27 2.92 -12.00 -1.64
N ALA A 28 4.15 -11.61 -1.33
CA ALA A 28 4.59 -11.42 0.04
C ALA A 28 3.59 -10.52 0.80
N PRO A 29 3.23 -10.87 2.05
CA PRO A 29 2.48 -9.95 2.91
C PRO A 29 3.18 -8.59 2.98
N LEU A 30 2.41 -7.51 3.12
CA LEU A 30 2.99 -6.19 3.37
C LEU A 30 3.56 -6.14 4.79
N PHE A 31 4.80 -6.59 4.94
CA PHE A 31 5.49 -6.49 6.20
C PHE A 31 5.71 -5.02 6.57
N GLN A 32 5.47 -4.73 7.83
CA GLN A 32 5.86 -3.50 8.50
C GLN A 32 7.11 -3.74 9.34
N LEU A 33 7.79 -2.67 9.75
CA LEU A 33 8.85 -2.80 10.75
C LEU A 33 8.29 -3.50 12.00
N PRO A 34 9.05 -4.41 12.64
CA PRO A 34 8.56 -5.21 13.76
C PRO A 34 8.55 -4.45 15.10
N PHE A 35 8.34 -3.13 15.06
CA PHE A 35 8.40 -2.23 16.22
C PHE A 35 7.17 -1.33 16.28
N PRO A 36 6.78 -0.82 17.47
CA PRO A 36 5.71 0.15 17.59
C PRO A 36 5.87 1.36 16.65
N CYS A 37 4.73 1.81 16.12
CA CYS A 37 4.63 2.95 15.22
C CYS A 37 5.34 4.22 15.74
N GLY A 38 6.01 4.92 14.84
CA GLY A 38 6.77 6.14 15.11
C GLY A 38 8.19 5.90 15.65
N GLN A 39 8.54 4.67 16.05
CA GLN A 39 9.90 4.36 16.47
C GLN A 39 10.82 4.23 15.25
N THR A 40 12.04 4.79 15.36
CA THR A 40 13.08 4.64 14.32
C THR A 40 14.12 3.65 14.81
N TRP A 41 14.44 2.68 13.97
CA TRP A 41 15.39 1.60 14.23
C TRP A 41 16.37 1.52 13.05
N ARG A 42 17.64 1.26 13.36
CA ARG A 42 18.69 0.97 12.39
C ARG A 42 18.83 -0.55 12.30
N GLY A 43 18.63 -1.08 11.10
CA GLY A 43 18.90 -2.49 10.81
C GLY A 43 20.29 -2.62 10.19
N ASP A 44 21.02 -3.66 10.57
CA ASP A 44 22.32 -4.00 10.01
C ASP A 44 22.35 -5.50 9.66
N SER A 45 22.78 -5.81 8.44
CA SER A 45 22.89 -7.18 7.91
C SER A 45 24.32 -7.67 7.81
N ASP A 46 25.31 -6.81 7.99
CA ASP A 46 26.74 -7.18 7.96
C ASP A 46 27.37 -7.12 9.36
N GLY A 47 26.65 -6.61 10.37
CA GLY A 47 27.11 -6.38 11.73
C GLY A 47 27.40 -7.64 12.56
N SER A 48 27.12 -8.83 12.01
CA SER A 48 27.28 -10.11 12.72
C SER A 48 27.95 -11.16 11.83
N SER A 49 28.97 -11.84 12.38
CA SER A 49 29.60 -12.98 11.70
C SER A 49 28.71 -14.22 11.59
N ALA A 50 27.52 -14.19 12.20
CA ALA A 50 26.53 -15.25 12.12
C ALA A 50 25.53 -15.04 10.96
N HIS A 51 25.56 -13.89 10.28
CA HIS A 51 24.71 -13.65 9.12
C HIS A 51 25.29 -14.37 7.90
N GLU A 52 24.42 -15.08 7.18
CA GLU A 52 24.79 -15.83 5.99
C GLU A 52 24.18 -15.21 4.72
N SER A 53 23.19 -14.32 4.84
CA SER A 53 22.41 -13.79 3.72
C SER A 53 21.72 -12.42 3.98
N TRP A 54 20.41 -12.42 4.25
CA TRP A 54 19.54 -11.24 4.33
C TRP A 54 18.97 -10.99 5.73
N GLU A 55 19.56 -11.61 6.74
CA GLU A 55 19.23 -11.40 8.15
C GLU A 55 19.45 -9.93 8.54
N ILE A 56 18.70 -9.43 9.52
CA ILE A 56 18.80 -8.05 9.98
C ILE A 56 18.82 -8.03 11.50
N ASP A 57 19.86 -7.43 12.07
CA ASP A 57 19.90 -7.07 13.48
C ASP A 57 19.45 -5.61 13.63
N PHE A 58 18.41 -5.38 14.42
CA PHE A 58 17.84 -4.06 14.65
C PHE A 58 18.21 -3.51 16.03
N ASN A 59 18.69 -2.26 16.03
CA ASN A 59 18.96 -1.46 17.21
C ASN A 59 18.51 0.00 17.02
N ARG A 60 18.21 0.73 18.10
CA ARG A 60 17.92 2.18 18.02
C ARG A 60 18.77 3.05 18.94
N GLY A 61 19.64 2.43 19.75
CA GLY A 61 20.58 3.11 20.64
C GLY A 61 21.90 2.34 20.77
N SER A 62 22.44 2.29 21.99
CA SER A 62 23.68 1.57 22.31
C SER A 62 23.52 0.04 22.41
N GLY A 63 22.35 -0.50 22.06
CA GLY A 63 21.93 -1.88 22.30
C GLY A 63 21.43 -2.11 23.73
N ALA A 64 22.13 -1.61 24.76
CA ALA A 64 21.67 -1.72 26.15
C ALA A 64 20.34 -0.99 26.40
N ASP A 65 20.11 0.13 25.72
CA ASP A 65 18.88 0.93 25.82
C ASP A 65 17.67 0.22 25.19
N ASP A 66 17.91 -0.77 24.33
CA ASP A 66 16.86 -1.46 23.58
C ASP A 66 16.28 -2.63 24.39
N LEU A 67 16.94 -3.06 25.48
CA LEU A 67 16.49 -4.19 26.30
C LEU A 67 15.06 -3.97 26.84
N GLY A 68 14.16 -4.89 26.49
CA GLY A 68 12.77 -4.83 26.92
C GLY A 68 11.87 -3.98 26.03
N ASP A 69 12.39 -3.32 24.99
CA ASP A 69 11.55 -2.57 24.05
C ASP A 69 10.55 -3.51 23.35
N PRO A 70 9.28 -3.09 23.15
CA PRO A 70 8.28 -3.96 22.56
C PRO A 70 8.60 -4.36 21.13
N VAL A 71 8.42 -5.65 20.82
CA VAL A 71 8.46 -6.20 19.46
C VAL A 71 7.04 -6.58 19.06
N VAL A 72 6.63 -6.19 17.86
CA VAL A 72 5.30 -6.42 17.32
C VAL A 72 5.35 -7.23 16.02
N ALA A 73 4.27 -7.94 15.70
CA ALA A 73 4.19 -8.72 14.45
C ALA A 73 4.27 -7.81 13.22
N ALA A 74 5.19 -8.11 12.29
CA ALA A 74 5.38 -7.36 11.04
C ALA A 74 4.18 -7.47 10.09
N ALA A 75 3.42 -8.57 10.15
CA ALA A 75 2.17 -8.77 9.41
C ALA A 75 1.24 -9.72 10.20
N ALA A 76 -0.02 -9.82 9.78
CA ALA A 76 -0.95 -10.78 10.37
C ALA A 76 -0.56 -12.22 10.02
N GLY A 77 -0.80 -13.17 10.92
CA GLY A 77 -0.42 -14.57 10.71
C GLY A 77 -0.73 -15.47 11.90
N THR A 78 -0.20 -16.69 11.87
CA THR A 78 -0.31 -17.68 12.94
C THR A 78 1.07 -18.00 13.51
N VAL A 79 1.22 -17.88 14.82
CA VAL A 79 2.45 -18.23 15.53
C VAL A 79 2.69 -19.73 15.39
N ARG A 80 3.81 -20.12 14.78
CA ARG A 80 4.25 -21.52 14.64
C ARG A 80 5.30 -21.94 15.65
N THR A 81 5.95 -20.97 16.27
CA THR A 81 6.89 -21.23 17.37
C THR A 81 6.89 -20.03 18.28
N ALA A 82 6.85 -20.27 19.58
CA ALA A 82 7.14 -19.30 20.64
C ALA A 82 7.85 -20.07 21.75
N ALA A 83 9.16 -20.24 21.62
CA ALA A 83 9.95 -21.08 22.49
C ALA A 83 11.41 -20.64 22.53
N HIS A 84 12.10 -21.00 23.61
CA HIS A 84 13.55 -20.88 23.68
C HIS A 84 14.22 -21.95 22.82
N GLN A 85 14.88 -21.53 21.74
CA GLN A 85 15.60 -22.37 20.78
C GLN A 85 17.10 -22.36 21.12
N GLY A 86 17.49 -23.24 22.05
CA GLY A 86 18.84 -23.32 22.60
C GLY A 86 19.93 -23.89 21.66
N SER A 87 21.18 -23.56 22.02
CA SER A 87 22.54 -24.02 21.61
C SER A 87 22.86 -24.46 20.18
N ALA A 88 22.00 -25.16 19.44
CA ALA A 88 22.30 -25.62 18.08
C ALA A 88 22.07 -24.52 17.02
N ASN A 89 21.11 -23.61 17.26
CA ASN A 89 20.64 -22.67 16.23
C ASN A 89 20.89 -21.19 16.57
N GLY A 90 21.41 -20.87 17.77
CA GLY A 90 21.81 -19.51 18.15
C GLY A 90 20.69 -18.51 18.53
N TYR A 91 19.44 -18.73 18.13
CA TYR A 91 18.35 -17.75 18.25
C TYR A 91 17.90 -17.33 19.65
N GLY A 92 18.15 -18.12 20.71
CA GLY A 92 17.60 -17.84 22.04
C GLY A 92 16.07 -17.93 22.05
N ASN A 93 15.37 -17.00 22.70
CA ASN A 93 13.91 -16.94 22.61
C ASN A 93 13.48 -16.50 21.21
N LEU A 94 12.67 -17.35 20.57
CA LEU A 94 12.26 -17.18 19.18
C LEU A 94 10.75 -17.23 19.05
N VAL A 95 10.20 -16.22 18.38
CA VAL A 95 8.86 -16.26 17.80
C VAL A 95 8.96 -16.45 16.29
N LYS A 96 8.20 -17.40 15.75
CA LYS A 96 8.02 -17.60 14.30
C LYS A 96 6.55 -17.41 13.96
N ILE A 97 6.26 -16.55 12.99
CA ILE A 97 4.90 -16.33 12.50
C ILE A 97 4.83 -16.79 11.05
N GLU A 98 3.89 -17.70 10.75
CA GLU A 98 3.51 -18.04 9.38
C GLU A 98 2.47 -17.04 8.88
N HIS A 99 2.66 -16.58 7.66
CA HIS A 99 1.79 -15.62 6.98
C HIS A 99 1.21 -16.22 5.70
N ALA A 100 0.34 -15.45 5.04
CA ALA A 100 -0.15 -15.79 3.71
C ALA A 100 1.02 -16.01 2.72
N GLY A 101 0.80 -16.89 1.74
CA GLY A 101 1.78 -17.20 0.70
C GLY A 101 2.98 -18.03 1.14
N GLY A 102 2.92 -18.68 2.32
CA GLY A 102 4.01 -19.52 2.80
C GLY A 102 5.20 -18.73 3.34
N TYR A 103 5.02 -17.43 3.56
CA TYR A 103 6.03 -16.58 4.18
C TYR A 103 6.08 -16.80 5.68
N PHE A 104 7.27 -16.65 6.24
CA PHE A 104 7.51 -16.63 7.67
C PHE A 104 8.29 -15.40 8.08
N THR A 105 8.03 -14.90 9.28
CA THR A 105 8.92 -13.94 9.95
C THR A 105 9.44 -14.53 11.25
N TYR A 106 10.74 -14.35 11.47
CA TYR A 106 11.45 -14.84 12.65
C TYR A 106 11.86 -13.62 13.49
N TYR A 107 11.64 -13.72 14.80
CA TYR A 107 11.94 -12.68 15.78
C TYR A 107 12.73 -13.34 16.92
N ALA A 108 14.04 -13.17 16.88
CA ALA A 108 14.97 -13.86 17.76
C ALA A 108 15.59 -12.92 18.81
N HIS A 109 16.36 -13.52 19.72
CA HIS A 109 16.99 -12.86 20.86
C HIS A 109 16.03 -12.18 21.82
N LEU A 110 14.75 -12.54 21.80
CA LEU A 110 13.73 -11.87 22.60
C LEU A 110 13.99 -12.01 24.11
N ASN A 111 13.74 -10.96 24.89
CA ASN A 111 13.77 -11.04 26.35
C ASN A 111 12.52 -11.77 26.87
N THR A 112 11.34 -11.40 26.33
CA THR A 112 10.07 -12.06 26.64
C THR A 112 9.32 -12.44 25.37
N MET A 113 8.48 -13.48 25.46
CA MET A 113 7.53 -13.86 24.42
C MET A 113 6.11 -13.67 24.97
N ALA A 114 5.34 -12.76 24.35
CA ALA A 114 3.98 -12.40 24.77
C ALA A 114 2.90 -13.26 24.08
N VAL A 115 3.31 -14.23 23.28
CA VAL A 115 2.44 -15.10 22.48
C VAL A 115 2.81 -16.57 22.67
N ARG A 116 1.93 -17.46 22.20
CA ARG A 116 2.12 -18.91 22.23
C ARG A 116 1.92 -19.54 20.85
N GLU A 117 2.50 -20.72 20.65
CA GLU A 117 2.28 -21.51 19.44
C GLU A 117 0.78 -21.75 19.18
N GLY A 118 0.38 -21.66 17.91
CA GLY A 118 -1.00 -21.75 17.44
C GLY A 118 -1.82 -20.46 17.56
N GLN A 119 -1.30 -19.42 18.22
CA GLN A 119 -2.00 -18.14 18.35
C GLN A 119 -2.04 -17.38 17.02
N SER A 120 -3.23 -16.97 16.58
CA SER A 120 -3.38 -15.98 15.50
C SER A 120 -3.06 -14.58 16.03
N VAL A 121 -2.28 -13.82 15.26
CA VAL A 121 -1.87 -12.45 15.58
C VAL A 121 -2.18 -11.52 14.41
N ALA A 122 -2.61 -10.31 14.72
CA ALA A 122 -2.73 -9.23 13.74
C ALA A 122 -1.37 -8.54 13.56
N ARG A 123 -1.19 -7.83 12.44
CA ARG A 123 -0.08 -6.88 12.27
C ARG A 123 -0.05 -5.91 13.45
N GLY A 124 1.13 -5.66 14.00
CA GLY A 124 1.35 -4.75 15.11
C GLY A 124 0.87 -5.26 16.48
N ALA A 125 0.39 -6.50 16.58
CA ALA A 125 0.18 -7.14 17.86
C ALA A 125 1.53 -7.36 18.56
N THR A 126 1.64 -7.01 19.85
CA THR A 126 2.83 -7.29 20.65
C THR A 126 3.08 -8.79 20.73
N ILE A 127 4.28 -9.21 20.34
CA ILE A 127 4.69 -10.63 20.33
C ILE A 127 5.80 -10.94 21.33
N GLY A 128 6.49 -9.90 21.82
CA GLY A 128 7.57 -10.05 22.78
C GLY A 128 8.25 -8.73 23.05
N SER A 129 9.47 -8.81 23.55
CA SER A 129 10.34 -7.65 23.74
C SER A 129 11.77 -7.97 23.33
N VAL A 130 12.49 -6.94 22.88
CA VAL A 130 13.92 -7.01 22.53
C VAL A 130 14.70 -7.53 23.73
N GLY A 131 15.70 -8.36 23.45
CA GLY A 131 16.56 -8.92 24.47
C GLY A 131 17.93 -9.27 23.94
N ASP A 132 18.65 -9.99 24.77
CA ASP A 132 20.01 -10.48 24.59
C ASP A 132 20.07 -12.01 24.73
N THR A 133 18.92 -12.69 24.53
CA THR A 133 18.89 -14.13 24.72
C THR A 133 19.60 -14.82 23.57
N SER A 134 20.66 -15.56 23.88
CA SER A 134 21.37 -16.36 22.89
C SER A 134 21.71 -17.72 23.48
N LYS A 135 22.57 -18.51 22.82
CA LYS A 135 23.10 -19.74 23.43
C LYS A 135 23.77 -19.41 24.77
N PRO A 136 23.58 -20.22 25.83
CA PRO A 136 24.28 -20.00 27.09
C PRO A 136 25.79 -19.85 26.91
N GLY A 137 26.37 -18.80 27.50
CA GLY A 137 27.81 -18.48 27.40
C GLY A 137 28.20 -17.61 26.20
N ASN A 138 27.24 -17.04 25.47
CA ASN A 138 27.47 -16.03 24.44
C ASN A 138 26.72 -14.75 24.84
N ASP A 139 27.45 -13.78 25.41
CA ASP A 139 26.88 -12.50 25.81
C ASP A 139 26.78 -11.60 24.59
N ILE A 140 25.56 -11.39 24.11
CA ILE A 140 25.27 -10.45 23.01
C ILE A 140 24.69 -9.16 23.58
N SER A 141 24.96 -8.02 22.95
CA SER A 141 24.23 -6.79 23.29
C SER A 141 22.76 -6.94 22.89
N PRO A 142 21.79 -6.38 23.64
CA PRO A 142 20.39 -6.51 23.27
C PRO A 142 20.09 -5.96 21.86
N HIS A 143 19.40 -6.75 21.05
CA HIS A 143 18.94 -6.38 19.70
C HIS A 143 17.81 -7.32 19.26
N LEU A 144 17.09 -6.95 18.20
CA LEU A 144 16.18 -7.88 17.53
C LEU A 144 16.86 -8.44 16.30
N HIS A 145 17.11 -9.74 16.27
CA HIS A 145 17.44 -10.44 15.05
C HIS A 145 16.15 -10.82 14.30
N TYR A 146 16.04 -10.38 13.06
CA TYR A 146 14.85 -10.48 12.23
C TYR A 146 15.16 -11.13 10.88
N GLU A 147 14.27 -12.02 10.45
CA GLU A 147 14.38 -12.65 9.13
C GLU A 147 13.00 -12.73 8.46
N VAL A 148 12.99 -12.62 7.13
CA VAL A 148 11.86 -13.00 6.28
C VAL A 148 12.22 -14.29 5.54
N ARG A 149 11.35 -15.29 5.55
CA ARG A 149 11.60 -16.57 4.89
C ARG A 149 10.43 -17.01 4.01
N LEU A 150 10.72 -17.81 2.98
CA LEU A 150 9.71 -18.41 2.09
C LEU A 150 9.94 -19.92 1.95
N GLY A 151 8.97 -20.75 2.34
CA GLY A 151 9.09 -22.20 2.27
C GLY A 151 10.06 -22.82 3.29
N SER A 152 10.44 -24.08 3.09
CA SER A 152 11.27 -24.87 4.02
C SER A 152 12.68 -25.14 3.48
N GLY A 153 13.72 -24.60 4.12
CA GLY A 153 15.14 -24.93 3.88
C GLY A 153 16.09 -23.82 4.36
N TYR A 154 17.03 -24.08 5.25
CA TYR A 154 17.98 -23.06 5.74
C TYR A 154 19.36 -23.23 5.07
N PRO A 155 20.07 -22.14 4.69
CA PRO A 155 19.71 -20.71 4.73
C PRO A 155 18.98 -20.20 3.48
N ASP A 156 18.92 -20.99 2.40
CA ASP A 156 18.41 -20.55 1.08
C ASP A 156 16.95 -20.07 1.07
N ASN A 157 16.17 -20.32 2.14
CA ASN A 157 14.82 -19.79 2.27
C ASN A 157 14.73 -18.35 2.80
N ILE A 158 15.83 -17.75 3.27
CA ILE A 158 15.83 -16.36 3.74
C ILE A 158 15.75 -15.42 2.53
N GLN A 159 14.80 -14.49 2.60
CA GLN A 159 14.48 -13.54 1.54
C GLN A 159 14.86 -12.12 1.95
N PRO A 160 15.19 -11.24 0.99
CA PRO A 160 15.35 -9.82 1.29
C PRO A 160 14.06 -9.24 1.88
N ALA A 161 14.19 -8.48 2.97
CA ALA A 161 13.05 -7.85 3.61
C ALA A 161 12.51 -6.69 2.77
N TYR A 162 11.18 -6.59 2.70
CA TYR A 162 10.46 -5.45 2.14
C TYR A 162 9.53 -4.91 3.23
N PHE A 163 9.74 -3.66 3.63
CA PHE A 163 8.87 -2.97 4.57
C PHE A 163 8.03 -1.96 3.80
N ASP A 164 6.71 -2.02 3.96
CA ASP A 164 5.78 -1.18 3.19
C ASP A 164 5.94 -1.29 1.67
N GLY A 165 6.30 -2.49 1.20
CA GLY A 165 6.57 -2.78 -0.22
C GLY A 165 7.92 -2.25 -0.71
N VAL A 166 8.69 -1.56 0.13
CA VAL A 166 10.02 -1.04 -0.19
C VAL A 166 11.07 -1.98 0.33
N ARG A 167 12.01 -2.37 -0.54
CA ARG A 167 13.14 -3.21 -0.16
C ARG A 167 13.99 -2.52 0.90
N PHE A 168 14.38 -3.25 1.94
CA PHE A 168 15.37 -2.79 2.90
C PHE A 168 16.70 -2.46 2.19
N GLY A 169 17.32 -1.36 2.58
CA GLY A 169 18.57 -0.84 2.05
C GLY A 169 19.77 -1.56 2.66
N TYR A 170 20.00 -2.81 2.27
CA TYR A 170 21.17 -3.58 2.72
C TYR A 170 22.51 -2.89 2.35
N PRO A 171 23.56 -3.04 3.19
CA PRO A 171 23.56 -3.82 4.44
C PRO A 171 22.98 -3.07 5.64
N ASP A 172 22.86 -1.73 5.58
CA ASP A 172 22.46 -0.92 6.72
C ASP A 172 21.48 0.18 6.33
N GLN A 173 20.39 0.29 7.10
CA GLN A 173 19.39 1.33 6.90
C GLN A 173 18.64 1.66 8.20
N ALA A 174 18.46 2.96 8.46
CA ALA A 174 17.52 3.46 9.45
C ALA A 174 16.12 3.62 8.86
N LEU A 175 15.11 3.08 9.54
CA LEU A 175 13.71 3.11 9.12
C LEU A 175 12.81 3.47 10.30
N THR A 176 11.79 4.29 10.04
CA THR A 176 10.73 4.59 11.02
C THR A 176 9.56 3.63 10.83
N SER A 177 9.18 2.92 11.88
CA SER A 177 8.06 2.00 11.86
C SER A 177 6.73 2.72 11.64
N ARG A 178 5.90 2.18 10.76
CA ARG A 178 4.49 2.54 10.58
C ARG A 178 3.57 1.41 11.05
N ASN A 179 4.08 0.52 11.91
CA ASN A 179 3.34 -0.62 12.44
C ASN A 179 2.43 -0.20 13.61
N CYS A 180 1.33 0.48 13.31
CA CYS A 180 0.48 1.12 14.31
C CYS A 180 -0.55 0.18 14.96
N GLY A 181 -0.39 -1.15 14.83
CA GLY A 181 -1.38 -2.13 15.31
C GLY A 181 -2.50 -2.36 14.29
N GLY A 182 -3.26 -3.44 14.47
CA GLY A 182 -4.39 -3.80 13.62
C GLY A 182 -5.54 -2.80 13.77
N GLY A 183 -5.49 -1.74 12.98
CA GLY A 183 -6.50 -0.69 12.88
C GLY A 183 -5.96 0.43 12.01
N VAL A 184 -6.81 1.01 11.17
CA VAL A 184 -6.42 2.16 10.37
C VAL A 184 -5.99 3.29 11.30
N ALA A 185 -4.81 3.85 11.07
CA ALA A 185 -4.34 5.02 11.81
C ALA A 185 -3.91 6.15 10.86
N GLY A 186 -4.05 7.39 11.32
CA GLY A 186 -3.61 8.57 10.58
C GLY A 186 -4.76 9.47 10.11
N THR A 187 -4.39 10.50 9.35
CA THR A 187 -5.30 11.53 8.86
C THR A 187 -5.21 11.57 7.34
N ALA A 188 -6.35 11.46 6.67
CA ALA A 188 -6.45 11.72 5.26
C ALA A 188 -6.50 13.23 5.03
N PHE A 189 -5.50 13.77 4.34
CA PHE A 189 -5.45 15.17 3.92
C PHE A 189 -5.99 15.25 2.50
N ILE A 190 -7.17 15.85 2.34
CA ILE A 190 -7.92 15.80 1.09
C ILE A 190 -7.95 17.19 0.47
N TYR A 191 -7.38 17.29 -0.72
CA TYR A 191 -7.54 18.44 -1.59
C TYR A 191 -8.64 18.19 -2.62
N GLY A 192 -9.24 19.25 -3.09
CA GLY A 192 -10.20 19.19 -4.19
C GLY A 192 -10.41 20.53 -4.84
N THR A 193 -11.21 20.57 -5.90
CA THR A 193 -11.58 21.82 -6.57
C THR A 193 -13.08 21.97 -6.69
N THR A 194 -13.58 23.18 -6.54
CA THR A 194 -14.96 23.55 -6.90
C THR A 194 -15.09 23.76 -8.42
N SER A 195 -16.32 23.84 -8.92
CA SER A 195 -16.61 24.07 -10.34
C SER A 195 -16.10 25.42 -10.87
N ASP A 196 -15.96 26.44 -10.00
CA ASP A 196 -15.35 27.73 -10.34
C ASP A 196 -13.82 27.74 -10.21
N GLY A 197 -13.21 26.57 -9.98
CA GLY A 197 -11.76 26.38 -9.95
C GLY A 197 -11.09 26.84 -8.66
N ARG A 198 -11.81 27.01 -7.55
CA ARG A 198 -11.19 27.25 -6.24
C ARG A 198 -10.69 25.95 -5.65
N LEU A 199 -9.58 26.01 -4.93
CA LEU A 199 -9.06 24.87 -4.19
C LEU A 199 -9.84 24.70 -2.88
N THR A 200 -10.01 23.47 -2.43
CA THR A 200 -10.57 23.13 -1.12
C THR A 200 -9.64 22.22 -0.37
N TYR A 201 -9.66 22.28 0.97
CA TYR A 201 -8.91 21.39 1.84
C TYR A 201 -9.78 20.93 3.02
N THR A 202 -9.74 19.63 3.26
CA THR A 202 -10.48 18.94 4.32
C THR A 202 -9.58 17.86 4.92
N THR A 203 -9.69 17.62 6.22
CA THR A 203 -9.03 16.47 6.85
C THR A 203 -10.06 15.52 7.44
N VAL A 204 -9.78 14.23 7.32
CA VAL A 204 -10.64 13.16 7.83
C VAL A 204 -9.79 12.20 8.64
N ASN A 205 -10.23 11.87 9.87
CA ASN A 205 -9.63 10.79 10.65
C ASN A 205 -9.87 9.48 9.90
N ALA A 206 -8.79 8.82 9.48
CA ALA A 206 -8.92 7.65 8.63
C ALA A 206 -9.47 6.42 9.36
N ALA A 207 -9.38 6.38 10.70
CA ALA A 207 -9.93 5.30 11.51
C ALA A 207 -11.45 5.42 11.64
N THR A 208 -11.93 6.61 12.01
CA THR A 208 -13.33 6.83 12.38
C THR A 208 -14.18 7.36 11.24
N GLY A 209 -13.57 7.97 10.22
CA GLY A 209 -14.28 8.71 9.19
C GLY A 209 -14.70 10.11 9.63
N ASP A 210 -14.36 10.55 10.86
CA ASP A 210 -14.74 11.88 11.32
C ASP A 210 -13.98 12.96 10.56
N ARG A 211 -14.71 13.96 10.05
CA ARG A 211 -14.10 15.17 9.53
C ARG A 211 -13.47 15.96 10.68
N THR A 212 -12.15 16.08 10.68
CA THR A 212 -11.39 16.76 11.74
C THR A 212 -11.07 18.22 11.42
N HIS A 213 -11.17 18.63 10.15
CA HIS A 213 -10.97 20.01 9.70
C HIS A 213 -11.63 20.24 8.33
N GLY A 214 -12.02 21.49 8.04
CA GLY A 214 -12.55 21.91 6.74
C GLY A 214 -14.05 21.71 6.52
N ALA A 215 -14.59 21.94 5.32
CA ALA A 215 -13.87 22.32 4.11
C ALA A 215 -13.45 23.80 4.12
N VAL A 216 -12.15 24.05 4.00
CA VAL A 216 -11.60 25.41 3.79
C VAL A 216 -11.48 25.63 2.29
N VAL A 217 -11.99 26.76 1.80
CA VAL A 217 -12.02 27.09 0.36
C VAL A 217 -11.12 28.29 0.10
N SER A 218 -10.35 28.26 -0.99
CA SER A 218 -9.45 29.34 -1.34
C SER A 218 -10.18 30.59 -1.82
N GLY A 219 -9.62 31.76 -1.49
CA GLY A 219 -10.08 33.05 -2.00
C GLY A 219 -9.77 33.28 -3.49
N ALA A 220 -8.68 32.69 -3.99
CA ALA A 220 -8.32 32.68 -5.41
C ALA A 220 -8.86 31.42 -6.11
N SER A 221 -9.14 31.52 -7.41
CA SER A 221 -9.33 30.37 -8.29
C SER A 221 -8.04 30.05 -9.06
N LEU A 222 -7.94 28.85 -9.60
CA LEU A 222 -6.84 28.41 -10.46
C LEU A 222 -6.80 29.17 -11.80
N GLY A 223 -7.86 29.92 -12.13
CA GLY A 223 -8.04 30.60 -13.41
C GLY A 223 -8.57 29.71 -14.54
N PHE A 224 -8.80 28.42 -14.27
CA PHE A 224 -9.42 27.45 -15.18
C PHE A 224 -10.11 26.33 -14.39
N ALA A 225 -11.00 25.59 -15.05
CA ALA A 225 -11.60 24.37 -14.50
C ALA A 225 -10.68 23.17 -14.78
N PRO A 226 -10.00 22.58 -13.78
CA PRO A 226 -9.12 21.45 -13.99
C PRO A 226 -9.88 20.20 -14.46
N LYS A 227 -9.22 19.36 -15.26
CA LYS A 227 -9.76 18.07 -15.75
C LYS A 227 -9.45 16.90 -14.81
N ALA A 228 -8.23 16.86 -14.29
CA ALA A 228 -7.76 15.82 -13.37
C ALA A 228 -6.84 16.43 -12.30
N MET A 229 -6.70 15.73 -11.17
CA MET A 229 -5.91 16.18 -10.01
C MET A 229 -5.16 15.00 -9.37
N ALA A 230 -3.92 15.24 -8.95
CA ALA A 230 -3.18 14.36 -8.04
C ALA A 230 -2.42 15.18 -6.98
N THR A 231 -2.57 14.81 -5.71
CA THR A 231 -1.81 15.39 -4.60
C THR A 231 -0.47 14.69 -4.49
N VAL A 232 0.62 15.45 -4.53
CA VAL A 232 1.99 14.92 -4.38
C VAL A 232 2.38 14.81 -2.92
N ASN A 233 2.11 15.87 -2.15
CA ASN A 233 2.37 15.95 -0.72
C ASN A 233 1.52 17.07 -0.08
N PHE A 234 1.85 17.43 1.16
CA PHE A 234 1.10 18.39 1.95
C PHE A 234 0.95 19.77 1.32
N ASN A 235 1.83 20.21 0.40
CA ASN A 235 1.77 21.55 -0.20
C ASN A 235 1.88 21.58 -1.72
N THR A 236 1.79 20.43 -2.39
CA THR A 236 2.03 20.33 -3.82
C THR A 236 0.95 19.47 -4.48
N ILE A 237 0.26 20.07 -5.45
CA ILE A 237 -0.80 19.41 -6.23
C ILE A 237 -0.47 19.55 -7.71
N LEU A 238 -0.75 18.51 -8.49
CA LEU A 238 -0.69 18.51 -9.94
C LEU A 238 -2.10 18.51 -10.52
N VAL A 239 -2.36 19.36 -11.51
CA VAL A 239 -3.65 19.43 -12.21
C VAL A 239 -3.50 19.54 -13.71
N THR A 240 -4.37 18.88 -14.47
CA THR A 240 -4.46 19.07 -15.93
C THR A 240 -5.51 20.13 -16.27
N SER A 241 -5.25 20.93 -17.31
CA SER A 241 -6.22 21.88 -17.85
C SER A 241 -6.98 21.30 -19.05
N PRO A 242 -8.12 21.91 -19.44
CA PRO A 242 -8.83 21.53 -20.66
C PRO A 242 -8.01 21.68 -21.94
N ALA A 243 -7.00 22.54 -21.93
CA ALA A 243 -6.08 22.74 -23.05
C ALA A 243 -4.94 21.71 -23.10
N GLY A 244 -4.95 20.67 -22.24
CA GLY A 244 -3.92 19.64 -22.21
C GLY A 244 -2.58 20.11 -21.63
N GLN A 245 -2.61 21.07 -20.70
CA GLN A 245 -1.42 21.53 -19.96
C GLN A 245 -1.41 20.93 -18.56
N LEU A 246 -0.23 20.57 -18.06
CA LEU A 246 -0.02 20.24 -16.64
C LEU A 246 0.40 21.50 -15.89
N TYR A 247 -0.19 21.70 -14.72
CA TYR A 247 0.22 22.73 -13.78
C TYR A 247 0.58 22.12 -12.43
N ARG A 248 1.57 22.71 -11.78
CA ARG A 248 1.81 22.55 -10.34
C ARG A 248 1.13 23.69 -9.59
N VAL A 249 0.42 23.34 -8.54
CA VAL A 249 -0.18 24.27 -7.59
C VAL A 249 0.59 24.19 -6.28
N ASP A 250 1.18 25.31 -5.89
CA ASP A 250 2.00 25.44 -4.69
C ASP A 250 1.15 26.01 -3.56
N VAL A 251 0.68 25.16 -2.66
CA VAL A 251 -0.11 25.58 -1.49
C VAL A 251 0.80 26.27 -0.48
N ILE A 252 0.36 27.43 0.02
CA ILE A 252 1.09 28.25 0.99
C ILE A 252 0.53 27.99 2.39
N THR A 253 -0.80 28.02 2.52
CA THR A 253 -1.51 27.67 3.76
C THR A 253 -2.67 26.74 3.44
N ASN A 254 -2.94 25.78 4.31
CA ASN A 254 -4.05 24.83 4.22
C ASN A 254 -4.70 24.57 5.58
N ASN A 255 -4.45 25.41 6.59
CA ASN A 255 -5.02 25.29 7.91
C ASN A 255 -6.32 26.11 8.00
N THR A 256 -6.39 27.11 8.88
CA THR A 256 -7.50 28.06 9.01
C THR A 256 -7.79 28.84 7.73
N SER A 257 -6.80 28.99 6.85
CA SER A 257 -6.96 29.58 5.52
C SER A 257 -6.35 28.67 4.45
N LEU A 258 -6.90 28.74 3.23
CA LEU A 258 -6.36 28.06 2.07
C LEU A 258 -5.88 29.08 1.04
N THR A 259 -4.56 29.16 0.86
CA THR A 259 -3.92 30.03 -0.12
C THR A 259 -2.87 29.27 -0.90
N PHE A 260 -2.63 29.69 -2.14
CA PHE A 260 -1.66 29.07 -3.03
C PHE A 260 -1.03 30.14 -3.94
N ALA A 261 0.19 29.87 -4.40
CA ALA A 261 0.86 30.73 -5.39
C ALA A 261 0.25 30.52 -6.78
N ALA A 262 0.45 31.46 -7.71
CA ALA A 262 -0.01 31.31 -9.09
C ALA A 262 0.40 29.93 -9.68
N PRO A 263 -0.52 29.18 -10.31
CA PRO A 263 -0.21 27.87 -10.87
C PRO A 263 0.97 27.91 -11.86
N VAL A 264 1.92 27.00 -11.69
CA VAL A 264 3.15 26.94 -12.49
C VAL A 264 2.94 25.95 -13.65
N PRO A 265 3.00 26.38 -14.93
CA PRO A 265 2.90 25.47 -16.05
C PRO A 265 4.13 24.56 -16.11
N LEU A 266 3.91 23.25 -16.27
CA LEU A 266 4.95 22.24 -16.38
C LEU A 266 5.09 21.67 -17.80
N GLY A 267 4.12 21.90 -18.68
CA GLY A 267 4.20 21.51 -20.09
C GLY A 267 2.86 21.07 -20.69
N GLY A 268 2.84 20.93 -22.02
CA GLY A 268 1.69 20.44 -22.78
C GLY A 268 1.66 18.92 -22.99
N GLY A 269 0.60 18.41 -23.63
CA GLY A 269 0.42 16.98 -23.92
C GLY A 269 -0.24 16.20 -22.79
N TRP A 270 -0.71 16.88 -21.75
CA TRP A 270 -1.34 16.30 -20.57
C TRP A 270 -2.86 16.29 -20.71
N THR A 271 -3.35 15.42 -21.59
CA THR A 271 -4.77 15.32 -21.94
C THR A 271 -5.60 14.50 -20.95
N HIS A 272 -4.97 13.92 -19.92
CA HIS A 272 -5.55 12.98 -18.98
C HIS A 272 -6.81 13.52 -18.28
N ASP A 273 -7.82 12.66 -18.22
CA ASP A 273 -9.08 12.84 -17.49
C ASP A 273 -8.97 12.30 -16.06
N LEU A 274 -8.05 11.38 -15.81
CA LEU A 274 -7.77 10.80 -14.51
C LEU A 274 -6.28 10.91 -14.20
N LEU A 275 -5.96 11.26 -12.96
CA LEU A 275 -4.59 11.32 -12.43
C LEU A 275 -4.55 10.67 -11.05
N ALA A 276 -3.46 9.94 -10.76
CA ALA A 276 -3.17 9.43 -9.43
C ALA A 276 -1.67 9.36 -9.19
N TYR A 277 -1.22 9.82 -8.03
CA TYR A 277 0.17 9.71 -7.59
C TYR A 277 0.26 8.70 -6.44
N ASP A 278 1.20 7.77 -6.52
CA ASP A 278 1.32 6.66 -5.57
C ASP A 278 2.06 7.01 -4.26
N GLY A 279 2.60 8.23 -4.17
CA GLY A 279 3.41 8.67 -3.03
C GLY A 279 4.85 8.19 -3.07
N ARG A 280 5.25 7.40 -4.06
CA ARG A 280 6.56 6.75 -4.19
C ARG A 280 7.30 7.08 -5.50
N GLY A 281 6.80 8.03 -6.26
CA GLY A 281 7.46 8.56 -7.44
C GLY A 281 6.74 8.24 -8.75
N SER A 282 5.66 7.45 -8.73
CA SER A 282 4.89 7.16 -9.95
C SER A 282 3.61 7.97 -10.00
N LEU A 283 3.49 8.78 -11.05
CA LEU A 283 2.25 9.45 -11.45
C LEU A 283 1.63 8.68 -12.61
N TYR A 284 0.35 8.37 -12.48
CA TYR A 284 -0.45 7.67 -13.46
C TYR A 284 -1.47 8.61 -14.07
N GLY A 285 -1.62 8.55 -15.40
CA GLY A 285 -2.63 9.32 -16.12
C GLY A 285 -3.39 8.44 -17.11
N ILE A 286 -4.71 8.62 -17.18
CA ILE A 286 -5.56 7.96 -18.17
C ILE A 286 -6.24 9.01 -19.04
N ALA A 287 -6.13 8.84 -20.36
CA ALA A 287 -6.89 9.56 -21.38
C ALA A 287 -7.43 8.53 -22.38
N ASP A 288 -8.73 8.58 -22.70
CA ASP A 288 -9.35 7.69 -23.69
C ASP A 288 -9.04 6.18 -23.48
N GLY A 289 -8.97 5.76 -22.21
CA GLY A 289 -8.66 4.39 -21.81
C GLY A 289 -7.19 3.97 -22.00
N ALA A 290 -6.29 4.87 -22.40
CA ALA A 290 -4.85 4.65 -22.45
C ALA A 290 -4.20 5.12 -21.13
N MET A 291 -3.58 4.20 -20.39
CA MET A 291 -2.85 4.52 -19.17
C MET A 291 -1.38 4.80 -19.47
N ARG A 292 -0.85 5.89 -18.94
CA ARG A 292 0.57 6.25 -18.97
C ARG A 292 1.12 6.41 -17.57
N ARG A 293 2.40 6.08 -17.39
CA ARG A 293 3.14 6.33 -16.16
C ARG A 293 4.21 7.39 -16.38
N TYR A 294 4.46 8.18 -15.34
CA TYR A 294 5.49 9.20 -15.29
C TYR A 294 6.25 9.06 -13.97
N THR A 295 7.56 9.16 -14.02
CA THR A 295 8.39 9.32 -12.84
C THR A 295 8.35 10.78 -12.39
N VAL A 296 8.09 11.01 -11.10
CA VAL A 296 8.11 12.32 -10.44
C VAL A 296 9.28 12.36 -9.47
N SER A 297 10.32 13.12 -9.79
CA SER A 297 11.49 13.31 -8.93
C SER A 297 11.33 14.55 -8.06
N GLY A 298 11.19 14.36 -6.75
CA GLY A 298 11.23 15.45 -5.78
C GLY A 298 9.86 15.96 -5.32
N ALA A 299 9.88 16.67 -4.20
CA ALA A 299 8.67 17.08 -3.49
C ALA A 299 7.90 18.22 -4.19
N LYS A 300 8.57 19.03 -5.00
CA LYS A 300 7.96 20.18 -5.68
C LYS A 300 8.40 20.21 -7.15
N PRO A 301 7.94 19.24 -7.96
CA PRO A 301 8.55 18.93 -9.25
C PRO A 301 8.43 20.10 -10.23
N GLY A 302 9.52 20.44 -10.91
CA GLY A 302 9.51 21.25 -12.13
C GLY A 302 9.21 20.40 -13.37
N ALA A 303 9.26 21.02 -14.55
CA ALA A 303 9.02 20.32 -15.81
C ALA A 303 10.03 19.19 -16.06
N GLY A 304 11.30 19.38 -15.70
CA GLY A 304 12.35 18.37 -15.82
C GLY A 304 12.29 17.25 -14.79
N ASP A 305 11.48 17.42 -13.74
CA ASP A 305 11.30 16.44 -12.67
C ASP A 305 10.15 15.46 -12.96
N ILE A 306 9.45 15.62 -14.09
CA ILE A 306 8.38 14.73 -14.51
C ILE A 306 8.75 14.11 -15.85
N THR A 307 9.22 12.88 -15.83
CA THR A 307 9.67 12.14 -17.02
C THR A 307 8.66 11.06 -17.37
N SER A 308 8.28 10.96 -18.64
CA SER A 308 7.37 9.89 -19.07
C SER A 308 8.09 8.56 -19.12
N ASP A 309 7.50 7.55 -18.46
CA ASP A 309 7.91 6.15 -18.57
C ASP A 309 7.24 5.47 -19.80
N GLY A 310 6.34 6.19 -20.47
CA GLY A 310 5.61 5.73 -21.65
C GLY A 310 4.19 5.26 -21.39
N LEU A 311 3.66 4.54 -22.37
CA LEU A 311 2.34 3.89 -22.32
C LEU A 311 2.46 2.60 -21.51
N ILE A 312 1.59 2.44 -20.51
CA ILE A 312 1.45 1.16 -19.79
C ILE A 312 0.68 0.18 -20.67
N ASP A 313 -0.54 0.55 -21.04
CA ASP A 313 -1.41 -0.18 -21.97
C ASP A 313 -2.65 0.66 -22.36
N THR A 314 -3.54 0.08 -23.16
CA THR A 314 -4.85 0.62 -23.54
C THR A 314 -6.00 -0.28 -23.05
N GLY A 315 -7.24 0.23 -23.12
CA GLY A 315 -8.44 -0.53 -22.75
C GLY A 315 -8.83 -0.42 -21.27
N PHE A 316 -8.24 0.50 -20.51
CA PHE A 316 -8.66 0.79 -19.14
C PHE A 316 -10.04 1.49 -19.14
N THR A 317 -11.04 0.86 -18.53
CA THR A 317 -12.45 1.32 -18.53
C THR A 317 -12.84 2.12 -17.28
N LEU A 318 -11.86 2.70 -16.60
CA LEU A 318 -12.04 3.37 -15.32
C LEU A 318 -12.75 4.73 -15.48
N LYS A 319 -13.72 4.97 -14.60
CA LYS A 319 -14.39 6.26 -14.38
C LYS A 319 -13.74 7.06 -13.24
N THR A 320 -13.07 6.38 -12.32
CA THR A 320 -12.34 6.97 -11.19
C THR A 320 -10.95 6.35 -11.10
N LEU A 321 -10.00 7.06 -10.50
CA LEU A 321 -8.64 6.56 -10.30
C LEU A 321 -8.04 7.13 -9.02
N THR A 322 -7.47 6.25 -8.20
CA THR A 322 -6.59 6.60 -7.09
C THR A 322 -5.46 5.57 -6.98
N ALA A 323 -4.45 5.87 -6.17
CA ALA A 323 -3.40 4.94 -5.82
C ALA A 323 -3.53 4.55 -4.35
N THR A 324 -3.43 3.27 -4.04
CA THR A 324 -3.52 2.74 -2.66
C THR A 324 -2.14 2.53 -2.04
N GLY A 325 -1.12 2.45 -2.90
CA GLY A 325 0.29 2.34 -2.54
C GLY A 325 1.15 2.28 -3.79
N GLN A 326 2.43 2.00 -3.62
CA GLN A 326 3.38 1.90 -4.72
C GLN A 326 2.89 0.89 -5.77
N ASP A 327 2.76 1.35 -7.01
CA ASP A 327 2.33 0.52 -8.15
C ASP A 327 0.93 -0.13 -8.02
N TRP A 328 0.16 0.27 -7.01
CA TRP A 328 -1.20 -0.23 -6.78
C TRP A 328 -2.22 0.87 -6.99
N LEU A 329 -3.11 0.63 -7.96
CA LEU A 329 -4.17 1.55 -8.36
C LEU A 329 -5.53 0.95 -8.04
N LEU A 330 -6.48 1.82 -7.75
CA LEU A 330 -7.87 1.46 -7.49
C LEU A 330 -8.79 2.40 -8.27
N GLY A 331 -9.85 1.86 -8.84
CA GLY A 331 -10.83 2.65 -9.56
C GLY A 331 -12.14 1.92 -9.78
N THR A 332 -13.16 2.67 -10.19
CA THR A 332 -14.50 2.15 -10.49
C THR A 332 -14.78 2.19 -11.97
N THR A 333 -15.64 1.31 -12.46
CA THR A 333 -16.17 1.38 -13.83
C THR A 333 -17.56 2.01 -13.85
N SER A 334 -18.01 2.47 -15.03
CA SER A 334 -19.40 2.91 -15.21
C SER A 334 -20.42 1.77 -15.00
N GLY A 335 -19.99 0.51 -15.15
CA GLY A 335 -20.79 -0.69 -14.84
C GLY A 335 -20.91 -0.99 -13.35
N GLY A 336 -20.13 -0.31 -12.51
CA GLY A 336 -20.19 -0.40 -11.06
C GLY A 336 -19.21 -1.38 -10.41
N GLU A 337 -18.24 -1.89 -11.17
CA GLU A 337 -17.16 -2.71 -10.63
C GLU A 337 -16.20 -1.83 -9.80
N LEU A 338 -15.59 -2.42 -8.76
CA LEU A 338 -14.40 -1.90 -8.10
C LEU A 338 -13.21 -2.75 -8.55
N LEU A 339 -12.24 -2.11 -9.21
CA LEU A 339 -11.08 -2.77 -9.79
C LEU A 339 -9.81 -2.29 -9.10
N SER A 340 -8.91 -3.23 -8.82
CA SER A 340 -7.55 -2.97 -8.37
C SER A 340 -6.58 -3.39 -9.47
N TYR A 341 -5.49 -2.65 -9.62
CA TYR A 341 -4.43 -2.94 -10.59
C TYR A 341 -3.07 -2.90 -9.91
N ARG A 342 -2.24 -3.91 -10.19
CA ARG A 342 -0.81 -3.88 -9.88
C ARG A 342 -0.03 -3.60 -11.16
N ILE A 343 0.63 -2.44 -11.26
CA ILE A 343 1.32 -1.96 -12.46
C ILE A 343 2.84 -2.10 -12.28
N ARG A 344 3.46 -3.16 -12.80
CA ARG A 344 4.92 -3.32 -12.73
C ARG A 344 5.63 -2.56 -13.84
N GLY A 345 5.01 -2.49 -15.02
CA GLY A 345 5.52 -1.72 -16.15
C GLY A 345 4.64 -1.82 -17.40
N ALA A 346 5.19 -1.39 -18.54
CA ALA A 346 4.50 -1.48 -19.83
C ALA A 346 4.22 -2.93 -20.21
N GLY A 347 2.95 -3.27 -20.47
CA GLY A 347 2.49 -4.63 -20.72
C GLY A 347 2.62 -5.63 -19.56
N ASP A 348 3.18 -5.22 -18.41
CA ASP A 348 3.28 -6.03 -17.19
C ASP A 348 2.42 -5.41 -16.09
N TRP A 349 1.17 -5.83 -16.08
CA TRP A 349 0.20 -5.43 -15.07
C TRP A 349 -0.78 -6.56 -14.81
N THR A 350 -1.43 -6.50 -13.65
CA THR A 350 -2.46 -7.47 -13.26
C THR A 350 -3.70 -6.71 -12.80
N ARG A 351 -4.86 -7.06 -13.35
CA ARG A 351 -6.18 -6.55 -12.92
C ARG A 351 -6.83 -7.54 -11.95
N TYR A 352 -7.43 -6.98 -10.92
CA TYR A 352 -8.24 -7.67 -9.94
C TYR A 352 -9.61 -7.03 -9.86
N GLU A 353 -10.66 -7.84 -9.72
CA GLU A 353 -12.01 -7.35 -9.44
C GLU A 353 -12.30 -7.57 -7.95
N LEU A 354 -12.41 -6.48 -7.20
CA LEU A 354 -12.70 -6.54 -5.76
C LEU A 354 -14.21 -6.63 -5.49
N ARG A 355 -15.00 -5.99 -6.34
CA ARG A 355 -16.47 -6.01 -6.33
C ARG A 355 -17.00 -5.95 -7.76
N SER A 356 -18.06 -6.70 -8.04
CA SER A 356 -18.66 -6.80 -9.38
C SER A 356 -19.68 -5.71 -9.69
N SER A 357 -20.19 -4.98 -8.68
CA SER A 357 -21.26 -3.99 -8.85
C SER A 357 -21.36 -3.06 -7.64
N THR A 358 -22.25 -2.05 -7.72
CA THR A 358 -22.62 -1.03 -6.71
C THR A 358 -21.72 0.20 -6.60
N TRP A 359 -20.55 0.19 -7.26
CA TRP A 359 -19.59 1.30 -7.18
C TRP A 359 -19.79 2.39 -8.23
N GLN A 360 -20.81 2.27 -9.09
CA GLN A 360 -21.10 3.25 -10.14
C GLN A 360 -21.55 4.61 -9.57
N VAL A 361 -21.96 4.64 -8.30
CA VAL A 361 -22.43 5.84 -7.59
C VAL A 361 -21.32 6.87 -7.35
N PHE A 362 -20.05 6.44 -7.33
CA PHE A 362 -18.94 7.33 -7.01
C PHE A 362 -18.45 8.09 -8.25
N GLY A 363 -18.37 9.42 -8.14
CA GLY A 363 -17.72 10.29 -9.12
C GLY A 363 -16.21 10.35 -8.91
N HIS A 364 -15.73 10.15 -7.68
CA HIS A 364 -14.32 10.08 -7.34
C HIS A 364 -14.07 9.00 -6.28
N LEU A 365 -12.93 8.32 -6.42
CA LEU A 365 -12.31 7.56 -5.33
C LEU A 365 -10.99 8.24 -4.96
N LEU A 366 -10.65 8.22 -3.68
CA LEU A 366 -9.37 8.71 -3.19
C LEU A 366 -8.86 7.84 -2.04
N SER A 367 -7.55 7.68 -1.93
CA SER A 367 -6.89 6.98 -0.83
C SER A 367 -5.68 7.76 -0.35
N ALA A 368 -5.45 7.72 0.96
CA ALA A 368 -4.25 8.25 1.61
C ALA A 368 -3.26 7.12 2.00
N GLY A 369 -3.54 5.89 1.58
CA GLY A 369 -2.84 4.68 2.01
C GLY A 369 -3.58 3.89 3.10
N GLY A 370 -2.90 2.89 3.67
CA GLY A 370 -3.39 2.08 4.79
C GLY A 370 -4.67 1.28 4.50
N GLY A 371 -4.97 1.04 3.23
CA GLY A 371 -6.18 0.33 2.80
C GLY A 371 -7.47 1.12 3.00
N VAL A 372 -7.40 2.44 3.20
CA VAL A 372 -8.61 3.27 3.32
C VAL A 372 -8.94 4.00 2.04
N TYR A 373 -10.20 3.87 1.63
CA TYR A 373 -10.73 4.46 0.42
C TYR A 373 -11.89 5.37 0.79
N PHE A 374 -11.97 6.54 0.18
CA PHE A 374 -13.14 7.39 0.27
C PHE A 374 -13.80 7.50 -1.09
N GLY A 375 -15.13 7.33 -1.13
CA GLY A 375 -15.95 7.46 -2.31
C GLY A 375 -16.84 8.69 -2.21
N HIS A 376 -16.65 9.63 -3.14
CA HIS A 376 -17.49 10.83 -3.26
C HIS A 376 -18.57 10.60 -4.31
N ASN A 377 -19.83 10.80 -3.93
CA ASN A 377 -20.99 10.54 -4.79
C ASN A 377 -21.60 11.83 -5.36
N ALA A 378 -22.53 11.66 -6.30
CA ALA A 378 -23.18 12.78 -6.99
C ALA A 378 -24.09 13.62 -6.06
N GLU A 379 -24.55 13.03 -4.96
CA GLU A 379 -25.36 13.69 -3.94
C GLU A 379 -24.53 14.59 -2.99
N GLY A 380 -23.21 14.64 -3.19
CA GLY A 380 -22.28 15.43 -2.39
C GLY A 380 -21.90 14.79 -1.06
N GLY A 381 -22.13 13.48 -0.91
CA GLY A 381 -21.71 12.69 0.24
C GLY A 381 -20.32 12.08 0.04
N LEU A 382 -19.66 11.76 1.16
CA LEU A 382 -18.42 11.02 1.20
C LEU A 382 -18.60 9.77 2.08
N LEU A 383 -18.30 8.61 1.50
CA LEU A 383 -18.32 7.32 2.17
C LEU A 383 -16.90 6.80 2.35
N ARG A 384 -16.65 6.08 3.44
CA ARG A 384 -15.38 5.46 3.78
C ARG A 384 -15.48 3.95 3.68
N TYR A 385 -14.42 3.35 3.15
CA TYR A 385 -14.21 1.91 3.12
C TYR A 385 -12.83 1.58 3.67
N ALA A 386 -12.67 0.38 4.20
CA ALA A 386 -11.40 -0.11 4.70
C ALA A 386 -11.14 -1.52 4.20
N ASP A 387 -9.95 -1.73 3.66
CA ASP A 387 -9.42 -2.96 3.12
C ASP A 387 -8.23 -3.35 3.99
N ALA A 388 -8.29 -4.52 4.64
CA ALA A 388 -7.24 -4.89 5.59
C ALA A 388 -5.92 -5.22 4.86
N ASN A 389 -6.00 -5.63 3.59
CA ASN A 389 -4.87 -5.94 2.74
C ASN A 389 -5.12 -5.45 1.30
N PRO A 390 -4.91 -4.15 1.01
CA PRO A 390 -5.19 -3.56 -0.30
C PRO A 390 -4.29 -4.07 -1.45
N TYR A 391 -3.42 -5.05 -1.18
CA TYR A 391 -2.35 -5.52 -2.05
C TYR A 391 -2.43 -7.02 -2.40
N ASP A 392 -3.52 -7.71 -2.05
CA ASP A 392 -3.74 -9.11 -2.46
C ASP A 392 -4.68 -9.28 -3.65
N GLY A 393 -5.28 -8.19 -4.12
CA GLY A 393 -6.24 -8.24 -5.23
C GLY A 393 -7.56 -8.94 -4.88
N SER A 394 -7.87 -9.04 -3.59
CA SER A 394 -9.09 -9.64 -3.08
C SER A 394 -10.00 -8.57 -2.47
N GLY A 395 -11.31 -8.70 -2.68
CA GLY A 395 -12.27 -7.88 -1.94
C GLY A 395 -12.75 -8.52 -0.63
N ALA A 396 -12.21 -9.68 -0.23
CA ALA A 396 -12.77 -10.49 0.86
C ALA A 396 -12.77 -9.76 2.22
N ASP A 397 -11.81 -8.87 2.42
CA ASP A 397 -11.57 -8.09 3.63
C ASP A 397 -11.88 -6.59 3.46
N LEU A 398 -12.49 -6.20 2.34
CA LEU A 398 -13.06 -4.88 2.11
C LEU A 398 -14.36 -4.68 2.90
N ARG A 399 -14.35 -3.71 3.82
CA ARG A 399 -15.42 -3.35 4.76
C ARG A 399 -15.95 -1.94 4.48
N GLY A 400 -17.16 -1.68 4.97
CA GLY A 400 -17.91 -0.44 4.75
C GLY A 400 -19.12 -0.64 3.82
N PRO A 401 -19.78 0.46 3.36
CA PRO A 401 -19.41 1.84 3.64
C PRO A 401 -19.73 2.28 5.08
N ASP A 402 -18.85 3.09 5.64
CA ASP A 402 -19.15 3.98 6.76
C ASP A 402 -19.40 5.39 6.20
N THR A 403 -20.38 6.12 6.72
CA THR A 403 -20.64 7.50 6.26
C THR A 403 -19.65 8.45 6.90
N VAL A 404 -18.86 9.19 6.10
CA VAL A 404 -18.08 10.35 6.57
C VAL A 404 -19.01 11.56 6.66
N ASP A 405 -19.64 11.90 5.53
CA ASP A 405 -20.69 12.91 5.48
C ASP A 405 -21.75 12.49 4.46
N ALA A 406 -23.02 12.70 4.78
CA ALA A 406 -24.10 12.41 3.82
C ALA A 406 -24.16 13.43 2.67
N GLN A 407 -23.72 14.67 2.91
CA GLN A 407 -23.75 15.80 1.98
C GLN A 407 -22.62 16.80 2.31
N GLY A 408 -22.49 17.87 1.52
CA GLY A 408 -21.59 19.00 1.82
C GLY A 408 -20.20 18.91 1.17
N TRP A 409 -19.94 17.86 0.40
CA TRP A 409 -18.79 17.77 -0.50
C TRP A 409 -19.18 18.29 -1.89
N THR A 410 -18.86 19.55 -2.17
CA THR A 410 -19.23 20.27 -3.41
C THR A 410 -18.14 20.23 -4.48
N GLN A 411 -17.05 19.52 -4.22
CA GLN A 411 -15.90 19.43 -5.10
C GLN A 411 -16.26 18.64 -6.37
N VAL A 412 -15.65 19.04 -7.50
CA VAL A 412 -15.72 18.37 -8.80
C VAL A 412 -14.49 17.54 -9.12
N LEU A 413 -13.43 17.67 -8.31
CA LEU A 413 -12.27 16.80 -8.27
C LEU A 413 -11.81 16.66 -6.83
N LEU A 414 -11.32 15.48 -6.46
CA LEU A 414 -10.79 15.18 -5.14
C LEU A 414 -9.52 14.34 -5.27
N SER A 415 -8.56 14.58 -4.38
CA SER A 415 -7.34 13.79 -4.25
C SER A 415 -6.85 13.83 -2.80
N ALA A 416 -6.45 12.67 -2.27
CA ALA A 416 -5.82 12.59 -0.96
C ALA A 416 -4.30 12.62 -1.08
N GLN A 417 -3.64 13.20 -0.07
CA GLN A 417 -2.20 13.08 0.11
C GLN A 417 -1.84 11.62 0.38
N PRO A 418 -0.94 11.01 -0.42
CA PRO A 418 -0.56 9.62 -0.22
C PRO A 418 0.34 9.43 1.00
N GLY A 419 0.27 8.25 1.60
CA GLY A 419 1.18 7.79 2.66
C GLY A 419 0.94 8.42 4.03
N THR A 420 -0.21 9.06 4.27
CA THR A 420 -0.57 9.68 5.56
C THR A 420 -1.48 8.81 6.43
N VAL A 421 -1.85 7.64 5.93
CA VAL A 421 -2.67 6.62 6.60
C VAL A 421 -1.96 5.27 6.53
N ALA A 422 -2.01 4.49 7.63
CA ALA A 422 -1.33 3.20 7.82
C ALA A 422 -2.26 2.08 8.31
#